data_AF-A0A941LNR2-F1
#
_entry.id   AF-A0A941LNR2-F1
#
_cell.length_a   1.000
_cell.length_b   1.000
_cell.length_c   1.000
_cell.angle_alpha   90.00
_cell.angle_beta   90.00
_cell.angle_gamma   90.00
#
_symmetry.space_group_name_H-M   'P 1'
#
loop_
_entity.id
_entity.type
_entity.pdbx_description
1 polymer ?
#
loop_
_entity_poly.entity_id
_entity_poly.type
_entity_poly.pdbx_seq_one_letter_code
_entity_poly.pdbx_strand_id
1 'polypeptide(L)'
;MKWHSYLTLTIILLLGTSGCLSPITLHRAVLAYDDAVTRVGHEQLLLNIVRARHHRAVHFTTVPSVAATFLFQASAGITPPEGETGGLIGPVVNATVAENPTITIVPMEGEEFTQRLLTPMDESRVTALLGFGTDLNMLLRLVCSELRLKEADGVVVLSNKPEKKAEYEEFRRRVLHLASLYQRHQLQIEKLVTQTIWTGQLTGDLGPGDILQALEKDYEWSRNLQDQSFILTRKRIVVSNYFPGPLSSEQKRRLGNIFQTWPPNEILVDIQPGFPGGEYPMQGTIRLRSFDAVLEFLSMDRPATREYAVEKDPRTGWIPFDPPELLKIVEAVSRPEQAAVSVHYNGRAYAIPGEEATMERAGWDLRVFRLLYELFQMTVRPVQAPVPGITIAK
;
A
#
# COMPACT_ATOMS: atom_id res chain seq x y z
N MET A 1 -47.90 0.32 -58.20
CA MET A 1 -47.58 1.28 -57.12
C MET A 1 -47.36 0.66 -55.73
N LYS A 2 -47.90 -0.50 -55.38
CA LYS A 2 -47.74 -1.05 -54.00
C LYS A 2 -46.36 -1.67 -53.70
N TRP A 3 -45.62 -2.16 -54.69
CA TRP A 3 -44.33 -2.84 -54.47
C TRP A 3 -43.17 -1.90 -54.10
N HIS A 4 -43.13 -0.69 -54.68
CA HIS A 4 -42.13 0.32 -54.32
C HIS A 4 -42.31 0.84 -52.89
N SER A 5 -43.55 0.94 -52.38
CA SER A 5 -43.80 1.34 -50.99
C SER A 5 -43.27 0.31 -49.97
N TYR A 6 -43.35 -0.99 -50.25
CA TYR A 6 -42.80 -2.02 -49.35
C TYR A 6 -41.26 -2.04 -49.37
N LEU A 7 -40.64 -1.77 -50.52
CA LEU A 7 -39.17 -1.70 -50.63
C LEU A 7 -38.60 -0.48 -49.90
N THR A 8 -39.24 0.69 -50.03
CA THR A 8 -38.84 1.90 -49.30
C THR A 8 -39.08 1.79 -47.80
N LEU A 9 -40.15 1.11 -47.36
CA LEU A 9 -40.42 0.89 -45.94
C LEU A 9 -39.40 -0.08 -45.31
N THR A 10 -38.94 -1.08 -46.08
CA THR A 10 -37.92 -2.05 -45.62
C THR A 10 -36.54 -1.40 -45.51
N ILE A 11 -36.18 -0.50 -46.44
CA ILE A 11 -34.91 0.24 -46.39
C ILE A 11 -34.89 1.25 -45.24
N ILE A 12 -36.00 1.94 -44.97
CA ILE A 12 -36.12 2.87 -43.82
C ILE A 12 -36.11 2.10 -42.48
N LEU A 13 -36.67 0.88 -42.43
CA LEU A 13 -36.62 0.02 -41.24
C LEU A 13 -35.21 -0.55 -40.97
N LEU A 14 -34.41 -0.79 -42.02
CA LEU A 14 -33.00 -1.18 -41.93
C LEU A 14 -32.07 -0.01 -41.57
N LEU A 15 -32.44 1.23 -41.89
CA LEU A 15 -31.70 2.45 -41.50
C LEU A 15 -31.99 2.88 -40.05
N GLY A 16 -33.09 2.40 -39.46
CA GLY A 16 -33.50 2.67 -38.07
C GLY A 16 -32.76 1.88 -36.98
N THR A 17 -31.91 0.92 -37.35
CA THR A 17 -31.06 0.17 -36.40
C THR A 17 -29.64 0.75 -36.27
N SER A 18 -29.40 1.94 -36.81
CA SER A 18 -28.18 2.75 -36.63
C SER A 18 -28.08 3.34 -35.21
N GLY A 19 -28.50 2.58 -34.21
CA GLY A 19 -28.50 2.94 -32.81
C GLY A 19 -28.01 1.73 -32.02
N CYS A 20 -26.70 1.69 -31.80
CA CYS A 20 -26.02 1.22 -30.59
C CYS A 20 -24.59 0.86 -30.99
N LEU A 21 -23.67 1.81 -30.76
CA LEU A 21 -22.36 1.42 -30.24
C LEU A 21 -22.61 0.34 -29.19
N SER A 22 -22.04 -0.86 -29.35
CA SER A 22 -22.18 -1.86 -28.30
C SER A 22 -21.38 -1.37 -27.09
N PRO A 23 -22.00 -1.22 -25.90
CA PRO A 23 -21.29 -0.97 -24.65
C PRO A 23 -20.19 -2.02 -24.38
N ILE A 24 -20.27 -3.17 -25.03
CA ILE A 24 -19.34 -4.29 -24.92
C ILE A 24 -17.93 -3.94 -25.44
N THR A 25 -17.80 -3.16 -26.52
CA THR A 25 -16.48 -2.79 -27.07
C THR A 25 -15.77 -1.78 -26.16
N LEU A 26 -16.51 -0.80 -25.63
CA LEU A 26 -16.00 0.16 -24.65
C LEU A 26 -15.64 -0.54 -23.33
N HIS A 27 -16.50 -1.43 -22.84
CA HIS A 27 -16.25 -2.20 -21.62
C HIS A 27 -14.98 -3.06 -21.72
N ARG A 28 -14.78 -3.77 -22.84
CA ARG A 28 -13.56 -4.57 -23.07
C ARG A 28 -12.30 -3.71 -23.14
N ALA A 29 -12.37 -2.55 -23.80
CA ALA A 29 -11.24 -1.63 -23.87
C ALA A 29 -10.86 -1.13 -22.47
N VAL A 30 -11.84 -0.66 -21.67
CA VAL A 30 -11.61 -0.20 -20.30
C VAL A 30 -10.99 -1.31 -19.42
N LEU A 31 -11.47 -2.55 -19.51
CA LEU A 31 -10.88 -3.68 -18.76
C LEU A 31 -9.44 -3.99 -19.19
N ALA A 32 -9.16 -3.98 -20.50
CA ALA A 32 -7.80 -4.20 -21.00
C ALA A 32 -6.84 -3.08 -20.57
N TYR A 33 -7.34 -1.85 -20.48
CA TYR A 33 -6.59 -0.71 -19.98
C TYR A 33 -6.29 -0.81 -18.48
N ASP A 34 -7.30 -1.12 -17.67
CA ASP A 34 -7.13 -1.30 -16.23
C ASP A 34 -6.11 -2.41 -15.91
N ASP A 35 -6.19 -3.53 -16.63
CA ASP A 35 -5.22 -4.62 -16.53
C ASP A 35 -3.80 -4.16 -16.93
N ALA A 36 -3.67 -3.38 -18.01
CA ALA A 36 -2.37 -2.86 -18.44
C ALA A 36 -1.76 -1.89 -17.42
N VAL A 37 -2.55 -0.96 -16.88
CA VAL A 37 -2.08 0.02 -15.87
C VAL A 37 -1.69 -0.69 -14.57
N THR A 38 -2.52 -1.62 -14.11
CA THR A 38 -2.25 -2.42 -12.90
C THR A 38 -1.00 -3.27 -13.06
N ARG A 39 -0.84 -3.95 -14.21
CA ARG A 39 0.36 -4.73 -14.53
C ARG A 39 1.61 -3.87 -14.52
N VAL A 40 1.59 -2.69 -15.14
CA VAL A 40 2.75 -1.76 -15.13
C VAL A 40 3.09 -1.35 -13.70
N GLY A 41 2.09 -1.07 -12.84
CA GLY A 41 2.32 -0.77 -11.43
C GLY A 41 3.02 -1.91 -10.68
N HIS A 42 2.56 -3.13 -10.85
CA HIS A 42 3.19 -4.33 -10.28
C HIS A 42 4.61 -4.54 -10.80
N GLU A 43 4.83 -4.42 -12.11
CA GLU A 43 6.15 -4.57 -12.72
C GLU A 43 7.12 -3.49 -12.20
N GLN A 44 6.68 -2.24 -12.02
CA GLN A 44 7.52 -1.19 -11.44
C GLN A 44 7.93 -1.48 -10.00
N LEU A 45 7.02 -2.01 -9.18
CA LEU A 45 7.35 -2.43 -7.81
C LEU A 45 8.44 -3.51 -7.82
N LEU A 46 8.24 -4.58 -8.58
CA LEU A 46 9.21 -5.67 -8.66
C LEU A 46 10.56 -5.17 -9.23
N LEU A 47 10.52 -4.35 -10.27
CA LEU A 47 11.73 -3.76 -10.87
C LEU A 47 12.50 -2.90 -9.87
N ASN A 48 11.81 -2.15 -9.00
CA ASN A 48 12.46 -1.33 -7.99
C ASN A 48 13.08 -2.16 -6.86
N ILE A 49 12.48 -3.28 -6.46
CA ILE A 49 13.14 -4.23 -5.55
C ILE A 49 14.44 -4.77 -6.20
N VAL A 50 14.38 -5.14 -7.48
CA VAL A 50 15.55 -5.63 -8.22
C VAL A 50 16.61 -4.53 -8.38
N ARG A 51 16.23 -3.28 -8.64
CA ARG A 51 17.18 -2.14 -8.66
C ARG A 51 17.86 -1.95 -7.33
N ALA A 52 17.11 -1.99 -6.22
CA ALA A 52 17.66 -1.89 -4.87
C ALA A 52 18.68 -3.02 -4.59
N ARG A 53 18.40 -4.25 -5.03
CA ARG A 53 19.31 -5.42 -4.92
C ARG A 53 20.66 -5.16 -5.60
N HIS A 54 20.64 -4.45 -6.73
CA HIS A 54 21.82 -4.07 -7.51
C HIS A 54 22.39 -2.69 -7.12
N HIS A 55 22.00 -2.15 -5.96
CA HIS A 55 22.40 -0.84 -5.45
C HIS A 55 22.19 0.30 -6.47
N ARG A 56 21.09 0.23 -7.22
CA ARG A 56 20.65 1.28 -8.14
C ARG A 56 19.49 2.06 -7.52
N ALA A 57 19.41 3.34 -7.87
CA ALA A 57 18.33 4.21 -7.44
C ALA A 57 16.97 3.64 -7.88
N VAL A 58 16.01 3.64 -6.95
CA VAL A 58 14.62 3.32 -7.24
C VAL A 58 13.98 4.46 -8.03
N HIS A 59 13.06 4.13 -8.92
CA HIS A 59 12.35 5.11 -9.75
C HIS A 59 10.96 4.61 -10.10
N PHE A 60 9.95 5.44 -9.86
CA PHE A 60 8.56 5.16 -10.18
C PHE A 60 8.06 6.11 -11.27
N THR A 61 7.19 5.59 -12.13
CA THR A 61 6.59 6.36 -13.21
C THR A 61 5.09 6.14 -13.17
N THR A 62 4.33 7.22 -13.02
CA THR A 62 2.88 7.13 -12.94
C THR A 62 2.24 7.33 -14.30
N VAL A 63 1.10 6.67 -14.51
CA VAL A 63 0.23 6.89 -15.67
C VAL A 63 -1.06 7.54 -15.15
N PRO A 64 -1.08 8.88 -14.95
CA PRO A 64 -2.22 9.55 -14.34
C PRO A 64 -3.45 9.61 -15.25
N SER A 65 -3.25 9.57 -16.57
CA SER A 65 -4.35 9.61 -17.54
C SER A 65 -4.03 8.89 -18.84
N VAL A 66 -5.05 8.25 -19.39
CA VAL A 66 -5.05 7.66 -20.73
C VAL A 66 -6.24 8.26 -21.48
N ALA A 67 -5.98 8.95 -22.59
CA ALA A 67 -7.01 9.53 -23.44
C ALA A 67 -7.08 8.75 -24.76
N ALA A 68 -8.15 7.98 -24.97
CA ALA A 68 -8.34 7.21 -26.19
C ALA A 68 -9.32 7.90 -27.15
N THR A 69 -8.89 8.13 -28.40
CA THR A 69 -9.80 8.55 -29.48
C THR A 69 -10.05 7.38 -30.41
N PHE A 70 -11.32 7.03 -30.60
CA PHE A 70 -11.75 6.00 -31.54
C PHE A 70 -12.31 6.64 -32.81
N LEU A 71 -11.71 6.32 -33.95
CA LEU A 71 -12.19 6.72 -35.26
C LEU A 71 -12.85 5.51 -35.93
N PHE A 72 -14.15 5.63 -36.20
CA PHE A 72 -14.91 4.64 -36.93
C PHE A 72 -15.20 5.19 -38.33
N GLN A 73 -14.71 4.52 -39.37
CA GLN A 73 -15.01 4.88 -40.76
C GLN A 73 -15.74 3.72 -41.41
N ALA A 74 -17.01 3.95 -41.76
CA ALA A 74 -17.78 3.06 -42.60
C ALA A 74 -17.95 3.72 -43.96
N SER A 75 -17.48 3.06 -45.02
CA SER A 75 -17.66 3.52 -46.39
C SER A 75 -18.42 2.45 -47.17
N ALA A 76 -19.48 2.87 -47.87
CA ALA A 76 -20.16 2.05 -48.85
C ALA A 76 -19.93 2.65 -50.24
N GLY A 77 -19.47 1.84 -51.18
CA GLY A 77 -19.16 2.25 -52.54
C GLY A 77 -19.61 1.21 -53.55
N ILE A 78 -19.58 1.60 -54.82
CA ILE A 78 -19.88 0.72 -55.94
C ILE A 78 -18.61 0.67 -56.79
N THR A 79 -18.02 -0.51 -56.94
CA THR A 79 -16.79 -0.66 -57.74
C THR A 79 -17.19 -1.10 -59.15
N PRO A 80 -16.87 -0.32 -60.20
CA PRO A 80 -17.07 -0.77 -61.57
C PRO A 80 -16.11 -1.94 -61.88
N PRO A 81 -16.50 -2.89 -62.75
CA PRO A 81 -15.64 -4.01 -63.09
C PRO A 81 -14.35 -3.52 -63.77
N GLU A 82 -13.19 -4.01 -63.31
CA GLU A 82 -11.92 -3.86 -64.03
C GLU A 82 -11.74 -5.06 -64.97
N GLY A 83 -11.81 -4.80 -66.29
CA GLY A 83 -11.60 -5.79 -67.37
C GLY A 83 -12.70 -5.77 -68.44
N GLU A 84 -12.34 -6.08 -69.69
CA GLU A 84 -13.21 -5.96 -70.89
C GLU A 84 -14.36 -7.00 -70.97
N THR A 85 -14.41 -7.98 -70.07
CA THR A 85 -15.54 -8.91 -69.96
C THR A 85 -16.50 -8.42 -68.88
N GLY A 86 -17.66 -7.91 -69.31
CA GLY A 86 -18.71 -7.33 -68.46
C GLY A 86 -18.96 -8.11 -67.16
N GLY A 87 -18.39 -7.61 -66.07
CA GLY A 87 -18.55 -8.13 -64.72
C GLY A 87 -19.62 -7.37 -63.93
N LEU A 88 -20.24 -8.03 -62.95
CA LEU A 88 -21.27 -7.43 -62.11
C LEU A 88 -20.72 -6.24 -61.30
N ILE A 89 -21.47 -5.14 -61.33
CA ILE A 89 -21.31 -3.99 -60.44
C ILE A 89 -21.75 -4.43 -59.04
N GLY A 90 -20.79 -4.62 -58.13
CA GLY A 90 -21.03 -5.10 -56.77
C GLY A 90 -20.94 -3.97 -55.73
N PRO A 91 -21.80 -3.97 -54.70
CA PRO A 91 -21.62 -3.09 -53.55
C PRO A 91 -20.39 -3.52 -52.75
N VAL A 92 -19.55 -2.56 -52.37
CA VAL A 92 -18.42 -2.74 -51.46
C VAL A 92 -18.73 -1.99 -50.18
N VAL A 93 -18.70 -2.70 -49.05
CA VAL A 93 -18.85 -2.13 -47.72
C VAL A 93 -17.55 -2.35 -46.97
N ASN A 94 -16.88 -1.27 -46.60
CA ASN A 94 -15.71 -1.31 -45.74
C ASN A 94 -16.08 -0.67 -44.40
N ALA A 95 -15.71 -1.33 -43.31
CA ALA A 95 -15.78 -0.78 -41.96
C ALA A 95 -14.38 -0.88 -41.36
N THR A 96 -13.85 0.25 -40.90
CA THR A 96 -12.56 0.31 -40.21
C THR A 96 -12.74 0.96 -38.84
N VAL A 97 -11.98 0.46 -37.87
CA VAL A 97 -11.90 0.99 -36.51
C VAL A 97 -10.43 1.30 -36.26
N ALA A 98 -10.12 2.55 -35.95
CA ALA A 98 -8.80 2.99 -35.57
C ALA A 98 -8.83 3.57 -34.15
N GLU A 99 -7.87 3.19 -33.32
CA GLU A 99 -7.73 3.67 -31.95
C GLU A 99 -6.39 4.40 -31.81
N ASN A 100 -6.42 5.63 -31.31
CA ASN A 100 -5.21 6.43 -31.06
C ASN A 100 -5.21 6.86 -29.59
N PRO A 101 -4.66 6.04 -28.67
CA PRO A 101 -4.56 6.40 -27.27
C PRO A 101 -3.34 7.30 -27.04
N THR A 102 -3.56 8.41 -26.34
CA THR A 102 -2.51 9.27 -25.80
C THR A 102 -2.29 8.89 -24.34
N ILE A 103 -1.11 8.38 -24.03
CA ILE A 103 -0.73 7.96 -22.68
C ILE A 103 0.15 9.06 -22.08
N THR A 104 -0.29 9.66 -20.97
CA THR A 104 0.54 10.61 -20.22
C THR A 104 1.40 9.82 -19.25
N ILE A 105 2.71 9.98 -19.31
CA ILE A 105 3.68 9.29 -18.47
C ILE A 105 4.42 10.35 -17.65
N VAL A 106 4.32 10.27 -16.32
CA VAL A 106 4.92 11.26 -15.42
C VAL A 106 5.89 10.56 -14.45
N PRO A 107 7.20 10.84 -14.53
CA PRO A 107 8.15 10.32 -13.57
C PRO A 107 7.91 10.94 -12.18
N MET A 108 8.05 10.13 -11.12
CA MET A 108 8.01 10.62 -9.75
C MET A 108 9.37 11.23 -9.39
N GLU A 109 9.41 12.54 -9.16
CA GLU A 109 10.64 13.29 -8.90
C GLU A 109 10.47 14.33 -7.78
N GLY A 110 11.59 14.88 -7.30
CA GLY A 110 11.61 16.01 -6.36
C GLY A 110 10.89 15.75 -5.03
N GLU A 111 9.97 16.65 -4.68
CA GLU A 111 9.23 16.59 -3.41
C GLU A 111 8.31 15.37 -3.34
N GLU A 112 7.66 14.99 -4.45
CA GLU A 112 6.77 13.83 -4.48
C GLU A 112 7.55 12.55 -4.15
N PHE A 113 8.73 12.38 -4.74
CA PHE A 113 9.63 11.26 -4.44
C PHE A 113 9.97 11.21 -2.94
N THR A 114 10.34 12.35 -2.37
CA THR A 114 10.73 12.45 -0.95
C THR A 114 9.56 12.13 -0.02
N GLN A 115 8.38 12.68 -0.30
CA GLN A 115 7.19 12.48 0.52
C GLN A 115 6.66 11.04 0.44
N ARG A 116 6.74 10.40 -0.73
CA ARG A 116 6.16 9.07 -0.94
C ARG A 116 7.12 7.94 -0.58
N LEU A 117 8.41 8.10 -0.89
CA LEU A 117 9.39 7.02 -0.76
C LEU A 117 10.31 7.15 0.45
N LEU A 118 10.81 8.36 0.72
CA LEU A 118 11.84 8.59 1.74
C LEU A 118 11.25 8.91 3.12
N THR A 119 10.04 9.46 3.17
CA THR A 119 9.38 9.78 4.44
C THR A 119 8.94 8.50 5.14
N PRO A 120 9.37 8.24 6.40
CA PRO A 120 8.93 7.09 7.17
C PRO A 120 7.40 7.01 7.26
N MET A 121 6.87 5.79 7.24
CA MET A 121 5.44 5.56 7.41
C MET A 121 4.98 6.01 8.79
N ASP A 122 3.75 6.51 8.87
CA ASP A 122 3.10 6.79 10.13
C ASP A 122 2.27 5.60 10.64
N GLU A 123 1.93 5.66 11.93
CA GLU A 123 1.15 4.63 12.63
C GLU A 123 -0.26 4.38 12.05
N SER A 124 -0.87 5.38 11.39
CA SER A 124 -2.23 5.26 10.85
C SER A 124 -2.31 4.27 9.69
N ARG A 125 -1.24 4.19 8.88
CA ARG A 125 -1.13 3.23 7.77
C ARG A 125 -1.14 1.79 8.27
N VAL A 126 -0.46 1.52 9.39
CA VAL A 126 -0.41 0.18 9.99
C VAL A 126 -1.80 -0.26 10.46
N THR A 127 -2.52 0.61 11.16
CA THR A 127 -3.89 0.29 11.61
C THR A 127 -4.87 0.11 10.46
N ALA A 128 -4.75 0.91 9.39
CA ALA A 128 -5.61 0.76 8.22
C ALA A 128 -5.39 -0.60 7.53
N LEU A 129 -4.13 -1.03 7.35
CA LEU A 129 -3.81 -2.34 6.76
C LEU A 129 -4.29 -3.51 7.62
N LEU A 130 -4.21 -3.40 8.95
CA LEU A 130 -4.78 -4.40 9.86
C LEU A 130 -6.30 -4.47 9.78
N GLY A 131 -6.98 -3.33 9.59
CA GLY A 131 -8.43 -3.26 9.36
C GLY A 131 -8.90 -4.03 8.12
N PHE A 132 -8.03 -4.20 7.12
CA PHE A 132 -8.29 -5.02 5.92
C PHE A 132 -8.01 -6.53 6.11
N GLY A 133 -7.66 -6.96 7.33
CA GLY A 133 -7.41 -8.38 7.63
C GLY A 133 -6.00 -8.86 7.27
N THR A 134 -5.03 -7.94 7.19
CA THR A 134 -3.62 -8.30 6.95
C THR A 134 -3.05 -9.09 8.13
N ASP A 135 -2.26 -10.14 7.85
CA ASP A 135 -1.54 -10.89 8.86
C ASP A 135 -0.52 -9.99 9.61
N LEU A 136 -0.58 -9.97 10.95
CA LEU A 136 0.25 -9.07 11.74
C LEU A 136 1.75 -9.41 11.66
N ASN A 137 2.10 -10.69 11.57
CA ASN A 137 3.51 -11.11 11.42
C ASN A 137 4.07 -10.58 10.09
N MET A 138 3.34 -10.80 9.00
CA MET A 138 3.65 -10.30 7.66
C MET A 138 3.82 -8.78 7.66
N LEU A 139 2.84 -8.06 8.21
CA LEU A 139 2.86 -6.61 8.24
C LEU A 139 4.06 -6.08 9.02
N LEU A 140 4.25 -6.54 10.27
CA LEU A 140 5.35 -6.08 11.12
C LEU A 140 6.72 -6.43 10.53
N ARG A 141 6.90 -7.62 9.94
CA ARG A 141 8.13 -7.98 9.23
C ARG A 141 8.41 -7.04 8.06
N LEU A 142 7.37 -6.62 7.33
CA LEU A 142 7.49 -5.71 6.18
C LEU A 142 7.81 -4.27 6.61
N VAL A 143 7.09 -3.74 7.59
CA VAL A 143 7.08 -2.28 7.87
C VAL A 143 7.95 -1.89 9.06
N CYS A 144 8.27 -2.81 9.97
CA CYS A 144 9.08 -2.49 11.14
C CYS A 144 10.57 -2.60 10.84
N SER A 145 11.31 -1.52 11.10
CA SER A 145 12.77 -1.45 10.98
C SER A 145 13.49 -1.98 12.22
N GLU A 146 12.98 -1.67 13.41
CA GLU A 146 13.55 -2.05 14.70
C GLU A 146 12.51 -1.97 15.83
N LEU A 147 12.69 -2.79 16.86
CA LEU A 147 12.02 -2.63 18.15
C LEU A 147 12.99 -1.96 19.12
N ARG A 148 12.54 -0.96 19.87
CA ARG A 148 13.33 -0.29 20.90
C ARG A 148 12.67 -0.57 22.24
N LEU A 149 13.20 -1.54 22.99
CA LEU A 149 12.62 -2.02 24.23
C LEU A 149 13.39 -1.46 25.43
N LYS A 150 12.65 -1.06 26.46
CA LYS A 150 13.20 -0.67 27.74
C LYS A 150 13.46 -1.91 28.58
N GLU A 151 14.70 -2.03 29.04
CA GLU A 151 15.16 -3.06 29.96
C GLU A 151 15.77 -2.41 31.21
N ALA A 152 16.22 -3.22 32.18
CA ALA A 152 16.78 -2.72 33.44
C ALA A 152 17.99 -1.80 33.23
N ASP A 153 18.84 -2.13 32.25
CA ASP A 153 20.12 -1.45 31.99
C ASP A 153 20.02 -0.36 30.92
N GLY A 154 18.83 -0.08 30.39
CA GLY A 154 18.62 0.97 29.39
C GLY A 154 17.65 0.59 28.28
N VAL A 155 17.95 1.02 27.05
CA VAL A 155 17.15 0.70 25.87
C VAL A 155 17.91 -0.28 24.98
N VAL A 156 17.31 -1.44 24.75
CA VAL A 156 17.78 -2.45 23.79
C VAL A 156 17.13 -2.20 22.44
N VAL A 157 17.94 -2.24 21.38
CA VAL A 157 17.48 -2.10 20.00
C VAL A 157 17.57 -3.45 19.31
N LEU A 158 16.43 -3.93 18.79
CA LEU A 158 16.31 -5.19 18.06
C LEU A 158 16.04 -4.86 16.59
N SER A 159 17.09 -4.86 15.77
CA SER A 159 17.00 -4.54 14.35
C SER A 159 16.38 -5.67 13.52
N ASN A 160 15.46 -5.32 12.62
CA ASN A 160 14.93 -6.20 11.60
C ASN A 160 15.87 -6.26 10.37
N LYS A 161 17.12 -6.67 10.62
CA LYS A 161 18.16 -6.85 9.59
C LYS A 161 18.91 -8.16 9.82
N PRO A 162 18.84 -9.15 8.91
CA PRO A 162 19.47 -10.46 9.10
C PRO A 162 20.99 -10.42 9.35
N GLU A 163 21.67 -9.38 8.85
CA GLU A 163 23.10 -9.15 9.10
C GLU A 163 23.45 -8.98 10.59
N LYS A 164 22.49 -8.52 11.40
CA LYS A 164 22.61 -8.38 12.85
C LYS A 164 21.95 -9.56 13.56
N LYS A 165 22.57 -10.74 13.43
CA LYS A 165 22.01 -12.04 13.82
C LYS A 165 21.23 -12.06 15.15
N ALA A 166 21.87 -11.64 16.25
CA ALA A 166 21.24 -11.70 17.58
C ALA A 166 20.05 -10.74 17.72
N GLU A 167 20.20 -9.50 17.22
CA GLU A 167 19.13 -8.51 17.21
C GLU A 167 17.94 -8.97 16.33
N TYR A 168 18.22 -9.57 15.17
CA TYR A 168 17.22 -10.05 14.22
C TYR A 168 16.44 -11.26 14.73
N GLU A 169 17.12 -12.24 15.32
CA GLU A 169 16.47 -13.41 15.92
C GLU A 169 15.51 -12.99 17.03
N GLU A 170 15.97 -12.12 17.92
CA GLU A 170 15.13 -11.61 18.99
C GLU A 170 13.99 -10.75 18.44
N PHE A 171 14.25 -9.87 17.46
CA PHE A 171 13.21 -9.13 16.74
C PHE A 171 12.11 -10.07 16.20
N ARG A 172 12.50 -11.14 15.48
CA ARG A 172 11.58 -12.12 14.92
C ARG A 172 10.76 -12.79 16.02
N ARG A 173 11.37 -13.23 17.12
CA ARG A 173 10.64 -13.82 18.26
C ARG A 173 9.62 -12.86 18.87
N ARG A 174 9.96 -11.58 19.03
CA ARG A 174 9.03 -10.56 19.54
C ARG A 174 7.85 -10.34 18.59
N VAL A 175 8.11 -10.24 17.29
CA VAL A 175 7.04 -10.09 16.28
C VAL A 175 6.13 -11.32 16.26
N LEU A 176 6.69 -12.53 16.31
CA LEU A 176 5.91 -13.77 16.38
C LEU A 176 5.04 -13.82 17.63
N HIS A 177 5.54 -13.33 18.77
CA HIS A 177 4.77 -13.25 20.01
C HIS A 177 3.57 -12.29 19.88
N LEU A 178 3.79 -11.10 19.33
CA LEU A 178 2.72 -10.14 19.06
C LEU A 178 1.69 -10.72 18.09
N ALA A 179 2.14 -11.35 16.99
CA ALA A 179 1.26 -12.00 16.02
C ALA A 179 0.42 -13.11 16.64
N SER A 180 1.01 -13.95 17.51
CA SER A 180 0.28 -15.01 18.21
C SER A 180 -0.76 -14.46 19.20
N LEU A 181 -0.49 -13.32 19.84
CA LEU A 181 -1.48 -12.64 20.70
C LEU A 181 -2.62 -12.05 19.86
N TYR A 182 -2.29 -11.43 18.72
CA TYR A 182 -3.27 -10.86 17.80
C TYR A 182 -4.22 -11.93 17.23
N GLN A 183 -3.67 -13.06 16.78
CA GLN A 183 -4.44 -14.20 16.27
C GLN A 183 -5.43 -14.77 17.29
N ARG A 184 -5.13 -14.64 18.58
CA ARG A 184 -5.97 -15.12 19.69
C ARG A 184 -6.88 -14.03 20.27
N HIS A 185 -6.96 -12.86 19.62
CA HIS A 185 -7.71 -11.69 20.10
C HIS A 185 -7.29 -11.22 21.51
N GLN A 186 -6.02 -11.44 21.86
CA GLN A 186 -5.41 -11.06 23.14
C GLN A 186 -4.49 -9.84 23.02
N LEU A 187 -4.35 -9.30 21.81
CA LEU A 187 -3.61 -8.08 21.53
C LEU A 187 -4.60 -6.98 21.14
N GLN A 188 -4.49 -5.83 21.78
CA GLN A 188 -5.23 -4.61 21.50
C GLN A 188 -4.32 -3.66 20.73
N ILE A 189 -4.87 -3.02 19.69
CA ILE A 189 -4.15 -2.04 18.87
C ILE A 189 -5.07 -0.83 18.74
N GLU A 190 -4.95 0.10 19.68
CA GLU A 190 -5.92 1.19 19.86
C GLU A 190 -5.26 2.55 20.09
N LYS A 191 -5.99 3.63 19.77
CA LYS A 191 -5.60 5.02 19.99
C LYS A 191 -5.86 5.43 21.45
N LEU A 192 -4.93 5.15 22.36
CA LEU A 192 -5.15 5.22 23.81
C LEU A 192 -4.40 6.32 24.54
N VAL A 193 -3.26 6.75 24.01
CA VAL A 193 -2.39 7.72 24.67
C VAL A 193 -2.51 9.06 23.98
N THR A 194 -2.69 10.12 24.76
CA THR A 194 -2.64 11.49 24.26
C THR A 194 -1.22 12.03 24.43
N GLN A 195 -0.62 12.41 23.31
CA GLN A 195 0.65 13.12 23.29
C GLN A 195 0.35 14.63 23.22
N THR A 196 0.90 15.41 24.15
CA THR A 196 0.86 16.88 24.02
C THR A 196 1.78 17.33 22.89
N ILE A 197 1.20 18.03 21.92
CA ILE A 197 1.92 18.54 20.75
C ILE A 197 2.24 20.02 20.92
N TRP A 198 1.35 20.76 21.59
CA TRP A 198 1.53 22.17 21.84
C TRP A 198 0.77 22.61 23.09
N THR A 199 1.35 23.56 23.82
CA THR A 199 0.70 24.27 24.92
C THR A 199 0.98 25.76 24.77
N GLY A 200 -0.05 26.60 24.88
CA GLY A 200 0.14 28.03 24.85
C GLY A 200 -1.16 28.82 24.93
N GLN A 201 -1.04 30.15 24.86
CA GLN A 201 -2.18 31.06 24.82
C GLN A 201 -2.61 31.25 23.36
N LEU A 202 -3.93 31.28 23.11
CA LEU A 202 -4.49 31.64 21.82
C LEU A 202 -5.00 33.09 21.89
N THR A 203 -4.79 33.85 20.82
CA THR A 203 -5.42 35.16 20.61
C THR A 203 -6.85 34.94 20.08
N GLY A 204 -7.76 34.55 20.96
CA GLY A 204 -9.18 34.31 20.65
C GLY A 204 -9.70 32.97 21.18
N ASP A 205 -11.01 32.76 21.01
CA ASP A 205 -11.67 31.48 21.33
C ASP A 205 -11.55 30.49 20.16
N LEU A 206 -11.50 29.20 20.46
CA LEU A 206 -11.53 28.14 19.44
C LEU A 206 -12.89 28.13 18.74
N GLY A 207 -12.88 28.28 17.42
CA GLY A 207 -14.08 28.13 16.61
C GLY A 207 -14.45 26.66 16.38
N PRO A 208 -15.71 26.35 16.00
CA PRO A 208 -16.10 24.99 15.62
C PRO A 208 -15.26 24.40 14.48
N GLY A 209 -14.77 25.23 13.56
CA GLY A 209 -13.90 24.82 12.46
C GLY A 209 -12.52 24.31 12.93
N ASP A 210 -11.92 24.98 13.92
CA ASP A 210 -10.64 24.58 14.49
C ASP A 210 -10.74 23.24 15.23
N ILE A 211 -11.86 23.04 15.93
CA ILE A 211 -12.18 21.80 16.63
C ILE A 211 -12.41 20.66 15.63
N LEU A 212 -13.22 20.91 14.58
CA LEU A 212 -13.50 19.89 13.57
C LEU A 212 -12.23 19.49 12.82
N GLN A 213 -11.41 20.46 12.41
CA GLN A 213 -10.14 20.18 11.72
C GLN A 213 -9.15 19.42 12.61
N ALA A 214 -9.13 19.72 13.91
CA ALA A 214 -8.32 18.96 14.87
C ALA A 214 -8.81 17.51 14.94
N LEU A 215 -10.11 17.29 15.12
CA LEU A 215 -10.71 15.96 15.19
C LEU A 215 -10.49 15.13 13.93
N GLU A 216 -10.63 15.72 12.74
CA GLU A 216 -10.35 15.08 11.45
C GLU A 216 -8.91 14.56 11.34
N LYS A 217 -7.98 15.15 12.09
CA LYS A 217 -6.56 14.82 12.08
C LYS A 217 -6.08 14.09 13.33
N ASP A 218 -7.01 13.54 14.12
CA ASP A 218 -6.77 12.86 15.40
C ASP A 218 -6.14 13.75 16.50
N TYR A 219 -6.38 15.07 16.42
CA TYR A 219 -6.02 16.02 17.46
C TYR A 219 -7.22 16.38 18.31
N GLU A 220 -6.95 16.74 19.56
CA GLU A 220 -7.95 17.16 20.52
C GLU A 220 -7.45 18.40 21.28
N TRP A 221 -8.26 19.46 21.21
CA TRP A 221 -8.05 20.66 21.99
C TRP A 221 -8.60 20.47 23.40
N SER A 222 -7.83 20.88 24.40
CA SER A 222 -8.28 20.98 25.78
C SER A 222 -7.79 22.29 26.39
N ARG A 223 -8.42 22.73 27.48
CA ARG A 223 -8.03 23.95 28.19
C ARG A 223 -7.46 23.58 29.55
N ASN A 224 -6.28 24.11 29.85
CA ASN A 224 -5.70 24.00 31.19
C ASN A 224 -6.51 24.88 32.15
N LEU A 225 -7.07 24.28 33.20
CA LEU A 225 -7.92 24.97 34.15
C LEU A 225 -7.13 25.96 35.04
N GLN A 226 -5.82 25.77 35.21
CA GLN A 226 -5.01 26.59 36.12
C GLN A 226 -4.60 27.93 35.50
N ASP A 227 -4.14 27.93 34.25
CA ASP A 227 -3.58 29.11 33.57
C ASP A 227 -4.35 29.50 32.30
N GLN A 228 -5.49 28.86 32.06
CA GLN A 228 -6.38 29.07 30.91
C GLN A 228 -5.72 28.83 29.54
N SER A 229 -4.50 28.28 29.50
CA SER A 229 -3.80 27.94 28.27
C SER A 229 -4.52 26.82 27.51
N PHE A 230 -4.36 26.82 26.20
CA PHE A 230 -4.83 25.74 25.34
C PHE A 230 -3.75 24.67 25.19
N ILE A 231 -4.18 23.42 25.25
CA ILE A 231 -3.34 22.24 25.05
C ILE A 231 -3.88 21.52 23.81
N LEU A 232 -3.03 21.37 22.82
CA LEU A 232 -3.28 20.54 21.65
C LEU A 232 -2.66 19.16 21.90
N THR A 233 -3.50 18.13 21.93
CA THR A 233 -3.04 16.75 22.06
C THR A 233 -3.31 15.97 20.78
N ARG A 234 -2.54 14.90 20.54
CA ARG A 234 -2.77 13.94 19.46
C ARG A 234 -2.94 12.55 20.06
N LYS A 235 -3.93 11.81 19.58
CA LYS A 235 -4.11 10.40 19.97
C LYS A 235 -3.08 9.53 19.28
N ARG A 236 -2.44 8.64 20.03
CA ARG A 236 -1.39 7.73 19.58
C ARG A 236 -1.79 6.28 19.75
N ILE A 237 -1.37 5.45 18.80
CA ILE A 237 -1.64 4.02 18.80
C ILE A 237 -0.73 3.30 19.80
N VAL A 238 -1.33 2.39 20.57
CA VAL A 238 -0.66 1.50 21.51
C VAL A 238 -1.01 0.06 21.18
N VAL A 239 0.01 -0.78 21.12
CA VAL A 239 -0.08 -2.24 21.05
C VAL A 239 0.04 -2.79 22.46
N SER A 240 -1.04 -3.34 23.02
CA SER A 240 -1.09 -3.81 24.41
C SER A 240 -1.76 -5.17 24.56
N ASN A 241 -1.48 -5.88 25.65
CA ASN A 241 -2.12 -7.17 25.97
C ASN A 241 -3.26 -7.07 27.01
N TYR A 242 -3.68 -5.85 27.32
CA TYR A 242 -4.77 -5.56 28.26
C TYR A 242 -5.82 -4.69 27.58
N PHE A 243 -7.07 -4.85 28.01
CA PHE A 243 -8.17 -4.03 27.51
C PHE A 243 -7.95 -2.55 27.85
N PRO A 244 -8.20 -1.65 26.90
CA PRO A 244 -8.27 -0.24 27.20
C PRO A 244 -9.57 0.09 27.93
N GLY A 245 -9.57 -0.14 29.24
CA GLY A 245 -10.35 0.72 30.12
C GLY A 245 -9.79 2.14 30.08
N PRO A 246 -10.46 3.12 30.72
CA PRO A 246 -9.82 4.40 31.00
C PRO A 246 -8.53 4.12 31.78
N LEU A 247 -7.39 4.29 31.09
CA LEU A 247 -6.08 4.09 31.69
C LEU A 247 -6.01 4.88 32.99
N SER A 248 -5.55 4.24 34.07
CA SER A 248 -5.35 4.95 35.33
C SER A 248 -4.38 6.11 35.11
N SER A 249 -4.48 7.16 35.92
CA SER A 249 -3.56 8.29 35.84
C SER A 249 -2.10 7.84 35.91
N GLU A 250 -1.82 6.77 36.66
CA GLU A 250 -0.49 6.17 36.75
C GLU A 250 -0.06 5.46 35.46
N GLN A 251 -0.96 4.72 34.82
CA GLN A 251 -0.68 4.11 33.51
C GLN A 251 -0.44 5.19 32.44
N LYS A 252 -1.28 6.23 32.40
CA LYS A 252 -1.10 7.36 31.47
C LYS A 252 0.22 8.07 31.69
N ARG A 253 0.58 8.33 32.94
CA ARG A 253 1.87 8.93 33.33
C ARG A 253 3.03 8.03 32.94
N ARG A 254 2.93 6.72 33.18
CA ARG A 254 3.96 5.74 32.81
C ARG A 254 4.17 5.71 31.30
N LEU A 255 3.10 5.59 30.51
CA LEU A 255 3.16 5.56 29.04
C LEU A 255 3.65 6.89 28.46
N GLY A 256 3.20 8.03 28.99
CA GLY A 256 3.66 9.36 28.60
C GLY A 256 5.14 9.61 28.91
N ASN A 257 5.68 8.94 29.94
CA ASN A 257 7.08 9.04 30.32
C ASN A 257 8.02 8.09 29.55
N ILE A 258 7.50 7.17 28.71
CA ILE A 258 8.34 6.18 28.02
C ILE A 258 9.32 6.89 27.08
N PHE A 259 8.90 7.94 26.35
CA PHE A 259 9.79 8.74 25.51
C PHE A 259 9.36 10.22 25.45
N GLN A 260 10.30 11.15 25.72
CA GLN A 260 10.07 12.62 25.73
C GLN A 260 9.64 13.17 24.35
N THR A 261 9.98 12.46 23.27
CA THR A 261 9.58 12.76 21.90
C THR A 261 9.06 11.50 21.27
N TRP A 262 7.85 11.53 20.71
CA TRP A 262 7.24 10.38 20.03
C TRP A 262 7.08 10.69 18.54
N PRO A 263 8.04 10.27 17.70
CA PRO A 263 7.96 10.47 16.25
C PRO A 263 6.69 9.85 15.66
N PRO A 264 6.11 10.40 14.57
CA PRO A 264 4.93 9.83 13.91
C PRO A 264 5.15 8.40 13.38
N ASN A 265 6.40 8.01 13.15
CA ASN A 265 6.83 6.71 12.63
C ASN A 265 7.18 5.69 13.71
N GLU A 266 6.74 5.90 14.94
CA GLU A 266 6.90 4.95 16.04
C GLU A 266 5.54 4.60 16.64
N ILE A 267 5.30 3.31 16.89
CA ILE A 267 4.10 2.80 17.57
C ILE A 267 4.50 2.30 18.96
N LEU A 268 3.73 2.61 20.00
CA LEU A 268 4.04 2.13 21.34
C LEU A 268 3.67 0.66 21.48
N VAL A 269 4.52 -0.10 22.17
CA VAL A 269 4.23 -1.47 22.59
C VAL A 269 4.36 -1.59 24.10
N ASP A 270 3.33 -2.12 24.74
CA ASP A 270 3.25 -2.34 26.19
C ASP A 270 2.56 -3.68 26.49
N ILE A 271 3.37 -4.74 26.52
CA ILE A 271 2.98 -6.10 26.92
C ILE A 271 3.37 -6.26 28.39
N GLN A 272 2.36 -6.26 29.26
CA GLN A 272 2.55 -6.27 30.70
C GLN A 272 2.46 -7.69 31.31
N PRO A 273 3.25 -7.98 32.36
CA PRO A 273 3.05 -9.15 33.20
C PRO A 273 1.63 -9.18 33.80
N GLY A 274 1.10 -10.38 34.06
CA GLY A 274 -0.25 -10.57 34.63
C GLY A 274 -1.40 -10.49 33.61
N PHE A 275 -1.10 -10.16 32.36
CA PHE A 275 -2.04 -10.23 31.23
C PHE A 275 -1.59 -11.29 30.22
N PRO A 276 -2.46 -11.76 29.31
CA PRO A 276 -2.09 -12.79 28.35
C PRO A 276 -0.82 -12.45 27.55
N GLY A 277 0.11 -13.39 27.44
CA GLY A 277 1.42 -13.15 26.79
C GLY A 277 2.40 -12.30 27.61
N GLY A 278 2.03 -11.87 28.82
CA GLY A 278 2.86 -11.10 29.74
C GLY A 278 4.08 -11.82 30.29
N GLU A 279 4.17 -13.14 30.09
CA GLU A 279 5.38 -13.96 30.37
C GLU A 279 6.58 -13.55 29.49
N TYR A 280 6.31 -12.81 28.41
CA TYR A 280 7.31 -12.23 27.53
C TYR A 280 7.09 -10.71 27.43
N PRO A 281 7.39 -9.95 28.50
CA PRO A 281 7.04 -8.54 28.60
C PRO A 281 7.81 -7.70 27.59
N MET A 282 7.18 -6.62 27.13
CA MET A 282 7.74 -5.66 26.20
C MET A 282 7.25 -4.27 26.57
N GLN A 283 8.16 -3.33 26.74
CA GLN A 283 7.80 -1.93 26.94
C GLN A 283 8.71 -1.09 26.06
N GLY A 284 8.16 -0.35 25.10
CA GLY A 284 9.00 0.35 24.13
C GLY A 284 8.27 0.80 22.87
N THR A 285 9.00 0.91 21.76
CA THR A 285 8.44 1.33 20.47
C THR A 285 8.78 0.38 19.32
N ILE A 286 7.88 0.36 18.34
CA ILE A 286 8.03 -0.25 17.03
C ILE A 286 8.34 0.88 16.04
N ARG A 287 9.55 0.92 15.47
CA ARG A 287 9.94 1.96 14.51
C ARG A 287 9.63 1.53 13.08
N LEU A 288 8.85 2.34 12.37
CA LEU A 288 8.39 2.09 11.01
C LEU A 288 9.42 2.56 9.96
N ARG A 289 9.51 1.79 8.87
CA ARG A 289 10.32 2.05 7.68
C ARG A 289 9.70 3.15 6.82
N SER A 290 10.52 3.79 5.98
CA SER A 290 10.05 4.45 4.77
C SER A 290 9.76 3.41 3.69
N PHE A 291 9.05 3.79 2.62
CA PHE A 291 8.79 2.83 1.54
C PHE A 291 10.08 2.41 0.82
N ASP A 292 11.04 3.32 0.67
CA ASP A 292 12.37 3.01 0.14
C ASP A 292 13.09 1.95 0.99
N ALA A 293 13.07 2.09 2.32
CA ALA A 293 13.64 1.10 3.23
C ALA A 293 12.91 -0.27 3.21
N VAL A 294 11.62 -0.29 2.83
CA VAL A 294 10.90 -1.55 2.56
C VAL A 294 11.45 -2.23 1.31
N LEU A 295 11.65 -1.48 0.21
CA LEU A 295 12.25 -2.02 -1.01
C LEU A 295 13.67 -2.54 -0.76
N GLU A 296 14.48 -1.80 0.00
CA GLU A 296 15.82 -2.23 0.40
C GLU A 296 15.77 -3.54 1.20
N PHE A 297 14.88 -3.65 2.18
CA PHE A 297 14.68 -4.88 2.96
C PHE A 297 14.31 -6.08 2.08
N LEU A 298 13.33 -5.91 1.18
CA LEU A 298 12.90 -6.98 0.26
C LEU A 298 13.96 -7.35 -0.79
N SER A 299 14.95 -6.49 -1.00
CA SER A 299 16.06 -6.73 -1.93
C SER A 299 17.19 -7.59 -1.33
N MET A 300 17.13 -7.89 -0.04
CA MET A 300 18.18 -8.63 0.67
C MET A 300 18.12 -10.13 0.37
N ASP A 301 18.96 -10.59 -0.55
CA ASP A 301 19.02 -12.02 -0.91
C ASP A 301 20.44 -12.62 -0.99
N ARG A 302 21.46 -11.83 -0.64
CA ARG A 302 22.82 -12.36 -0.49
C ARG A 302 22.91 -13.22 0.76
N PRO A 303 23.74 -14.29 0.80
CA PRO A 303 23.82 -15.18 1.96
C PRO A 303 24.02 -14.50 3.32
N ALA A 304 24.71 -13.36 3.37
CA ALA A 304 24.96 -12.62 4.61
C ALA A 304 23.81 -11.67 5.04
N THR A 305 22.90 -11.33 4.13
CA THR A 305 21.81 -10.37 4.36
C THR A 305 20.43 -10.97 4.18
N ARG A 306 20.33 -12.17 3.59
CA ARG A 306 19.09 -12.89 3.35
C ARG A 306 18.43 -13.31 4.66
N GLU A 307 17.10 -13.18 4.68
CA GLU A 307 16.29 -13.70 5.78
C GLU A 307 16.43 -15.22 5.93
N TYR A 308 16.31 -15.71 7.16
CA TYR A 308 16.41 -17.13 7.49
C TYR A 308 15.36 -17.51 8.54
N ALA A 309 15.16 -18.82 8.72
CA ALA A 309 14.20 -19.35 9.69
C ALA A 309 14.63 -18.99 11.12
N VAL A 310 13.70 -18.45 11.91
CA VAL A 310 13.93 -18.17 13.33
C VAL A 310 12.88 -18.93 14.12
N GLU A 311 13.36 -19.79 15.03
CA GLU A 311 12.48 -20.50 15.96
C GLU A 311 11.77 -19.52 16.89
N LYS A 312 10.47 -19.73 17.07
CA LYS A 312 9.65 -18.95 18.00
C LYS A 312 10.14 -19.13 19.42
N ASP A 313 9.93 -18.12 20.27
CA ASP A 313 10.18 -18.27 21.70
C ASP A 313 9.23 -19.34 22.30
N PRO A 314 9.66 -20.16 23.27
CA PRO A 314 8.80 -21.15 23.93
C PRO A 314 7.50 -20.56 24.51
N ARG A 315 7.52 -19.29 24.92
CA ARG A 315 6.35 -18.55 25.47
C ARG A 315 5.37 -18.11 24.39
N THR A 316 5.78 -18.12 23.12
CA THR A 316 4.93 -17.74 22.00
C THR A 316 3.98 -18.88 21.65
N GLY A 317 2.69 -18.55 21.53
CA GLY A 317 1.64 -19.49 21.14
C GLY A 317 1.73 -19.93 19.68
N TRP A 318 0.67 -20.57 19.20
CA TRP A 318 0.56 -20.98 17.80
C TRP A 318 0.50 -19.78 16.86
N ILE A 319 1.06 -19.95 15.66
CA ILE A 319 1.02 -19.03 14.52
C ILE A 319 0.71 -19.84 13.25
N PRO A 320 -0.04 -19.31 12.28
CA PRO A 320 -0.45 -20.09 11.10
C PRO A 320 0.73 -20.53 10.22
N PHE A 321 1.49 -19.58 9.70
CA PHE A 321 2.58 -19.81 8.75
C PHE A 321 3.63 -18.70 8.91
N ASP A 322 4.90 -19.08 9.10
CA ASP A 322 6.02 -18.14 9.18
C ASP A 322 7.18 -18.65 8.33
N PRO A 323 7.26 -18.25 7.05
CA PRO A 323 8.34 -18.70 6.19
C PRO A 323 9.65 -17.94 6.50
N PRO A 324 10.82 -18.52 6.13
CA PRO A 324 12.12 -17.90 6.32
C PRO A 324 12.17 -16.48 5.72
N GLU A 325 11.99 -16.35 4.41
CA GLU A 325 11.90 -15.05 3.72
C GLU A 325 10.47 -14.53 3.68
N LEU A 326 10.32 -13.22 3.82
CA LEU A 326 9.02 -12.57 3.75
C LEU A 326 8.47 -12.66 2.32
N LEU A 327 9.30 -12.40 1.31
CA LEU A 327 8.95 -12.48 -0.11
C LEU A 327 9.99 -13.29 -0.88
N LYS A 328 9.55 -14.23 -1.71
CA LYS A 328 10.44 -15.00 -2.60
C LYS A 328 10.39 -14.37 -3.98
N ILE A 329 11.57 -14.00 -4.48
CA ILE A 329 11.75 -13.53 -5.85
C ILE A 329 12.58 -14.59 -6.58
N VAL A 330 12.04 -15.15 -7.65
CA VAL A 330 12.72 -16.13 -8.49
C VAL A 330 13.52 -15.41 -9.53
N GLU A 331 14.81 -15.74 -9.63
CA GLU A 331 15.71 -15.27 -10.67
C GLU A 331 15.95 -16.39 -11.69
N ALA A 332 15.68 -16.12 -12.96
CA ALA A 332 15.76 -17.08 -14.05
C ALA A 332 16.34 -16.46 -15.32
N VAL A 333 16.75 -17.29 -16.29
CA VAL A 333 17.24 -16.81 -17.59
C VAL A 333 16.11 -16.24 -18.45
N SER A 334 14.90 -16.79 -18.32
CA SER A 334 13.69 -16.37 -19.01
C SER A 334 12.50 -16.30 -18.04
N ARG A 335 11.41 -15.65 -18.46
CA ARG A 335 10.17 -15.56 -17.67
C ARG A 335 9.69 -16.97 -17.28
N PRO A 336 9.53 -17.27 -15.97
CA PRO A 336 8.93 -18.52 -15.53
C PRO A 336 7.48 -18.63 -16.02
N GLU A 337 7.05 -19.83 -16.43
CA GLU A 337 5.72 -20.06 -17.01
C GLU A 337 4.58 -19.62 -16.07
N GLN A 338 4.75 -19.88 -14.77
CA GLN A 338 3.76 -19.60 -13.74
C GLN A 338 4.05 -18.32 -12.95
N ALA A 339 4.75 -17.34 -13.53
CA ALA A 339 5.01 -16.07 -12.86
C ALA A 339 3.74 -15.21 -12.78
N ALA A 340 3.33 -14.83 -11.56
CA ALA A 340 2.25 -13.86 -11.36
C ALA A 340 2.66 -12.45 -11.84
N VAL A 341 3.90 -12.06 -11.54
CA VAL A 341 4.53 -10.81 -12.00
C VAL A 341 5.96 -11.14 -12.40
N SER A 342 6.44 -10.56 -13.51
CA SER A 342 7.82 -10.77 -13.95
C SER A 342 8.41 -9.52 -14.61
N VAL A 343 9.69 -9.25 -14.38
CA VAL A 343 10.44 -8.17 -15.02
C VAL A 343 11.78 -8.68 -15.53
N HIS A 344 12.30 -8.05 -16.58
CA HIS A 344 13.65 -8.33 -17.07
C HIS A 344 14.61 -7.22 -16.65
N TYR A 345 15.76 -7.60 -16.09
CA TYR A 345 16.78 -6.67 -15.66
C TYR A 345 18.17 -7.31 -15.79
N ASN A 346 19.13 -6.60 -16.40
CA ASN A 346 20.49 -7.08 -16.64
C ASN A 346 20.57 -8.49 -17.27
N GLY A 347 19.70 -8.77 -18.26
CA GLY A 347 19.69 -10.05 -18.99
C GLY A 347 19.10 -11.23 -18.22
N ARG A 348 18.43 -10.99 -17.08
CA ARG A 348 17.74 -12.02 -16.29
C ARG A 348 16.29 -11.64 -16.04
N ALA A 349 15.44 -12.65 -15.91
CA ALA A 349 14.06 -12.50 -15.48
C ALA A 349 13.97 -12.63 -13.95
N TYR A 350 13.25 -11.71 -13.32
CA TYR A 350 12.90 -11.74 -11.91
C TYR A 350 11.39 -11.88 -11.80
N ALA A 351 10.90 -12.79 -10.96
CA ALA A 351 9.47 -13.09 -10.90
C ALA A 351 8.97 -13.38 -9.49
N ILE A 352 7.74 -12.96 -9.22
CA ILE A 352 6.95 -13.45 -8.09
C ILE A 352 6.29 -14.76 -8.54
N PRO A 353 6.50 -15.89 -7.83
CA PRO A 353 5.83 -17.14 -8.13
C PRO A 353 4.30 -16.97 -8.12
N GLY A 354 3.63 -17.56 -9.11
CA GLY A 354 2.18 -17.74 -9.10
C GLY A 354 1.76 -18.97 -8.30
N GLU A 355 0.49 -19.36 -8.43
CA GLU A 355 -0.12 -20.48 -7.69
C GLU A 355 0.40 -21.85 -8.15
N GLU A 356 1.64 -22.22 -7.81
CA GLU A 356 2.11 -23.63 -7.80
C GLU A 356 3.42 -23.84 -7.01
N ALA A 357 3.45 -23.37 -5.75
CA ALA A 357 4.45 -23.76 -4.76
C ALA A 357 3.71 -23.97 -3.44
N THR A 358 3.62 -25.22 -2.94
CA THR A 358 2.87 -25.64 -1.72
C THR A 358 1.81 -24.63 -1.33
N MET A 359 0.58 -24.73 -1.86
CA MET A 359 -0.54 -23.75 -1.83
C MET A 359 -0.45 -22.56 -0.83
N GLU A 360 -0.05 -22.83 0.41
CA GLU A 360 0.30 -21.87 1.46
C GLU A 360 1.45 -20.87 1.15
N ARG A 361 2.62 -21.29 0.60
CA ARG A 361 3.75 -20.39 0.27
C ARG A 361 3.45 -19.48 -0.91
N ALA A 362 2.93 -20.02 -2.01
CA ALA A 362 2.54 -19.21 -3.15
C ALA A 362 1.50 -18.16 -2.74
N GLY A 363 0.49 -18.55 -1.96
CA GLY A 363 -0.49 -17.62 -1.41
C GLY A 363 0.15 -16.55 -0.49
N TRP A 364 1.16 -16.91 0.30
CA TRP A 364 1.89 -15.95 1.14
C TRP A 364 2.64 -14.90 0.31
N ASP A 365 3.42 -15.31 -0.69
CA ASP A 365 4.19 -14.40 -1.56
C ASP A 365 3.28 -13.40 -2.28
N LEU A 366 2.15 -13.89 -2.82
CA LEU A 366 1.16 -13.03 -3.48
C LEU A 366 0.51 -12.03 -2.51
N ARG A 367 0.20 -12.45 -1.26
CA ARG A 367 -0.32 -11.54 -0.23
C ARG A 367 0.70 -10.48 0.18
N VAL A 368 1.97 -10.85 0.33
CA VAL A 368 3.06 -9.89 0.62
C VAL A 368 3.21 -8.89 -0.52
N PHE A 369 3.20 -9.37 -1.77
CA PHE A 369 3.34 -8.48 -2.93
C PHE A 369 2.13 -7.54 -3.08
N ARG A 370 0.92 -8.04 -2.83
CA ARG A 370 -0.29 -7.22 -2.74
C ARG A 370 -0.19 -6.18 -1.62
N LEU A 371 0.26 -6.58 -0.43
CA LEU A 371 0.46 -5.68 0.70
C LEU A 371 1.46 -4.57 0.37
N LEU A 372 2.54 -4.90 -0.35
CA LEU A 372 3.50 -3.90 -0.84
C LEU A 372 2.84 -2.90 -1.81
N TYR A 373 1.99 -3.38 -2.71
CA TYR A 373 1.24 -2.51 -3.62
C TYR A 373 0.26 -1.61 -2.87
N GLU A 374 -0.53 -2.15 -1.95
CA GLU A 374 -1.45 -1.36 -1.11
C GLU A 374 -0.68 -0.31 -0.30
N LEU A 375 0.47 -0.69 0.28
CA LEU A 375 1.33 0.23 1.00
C LEU A 375 1.83 1.36 0.09
N PHE A 376 2.25 1.05 -1.13
CA PHE A 376 2.65 2.05 -2.13
C PHE A 376 1.51 3.00 -2.48
N GLN A 377 0.29 2.49 -2.68
CA GLN A 377 -0.89 3.32 -2.95
C GLN A 377 -1.25 4.20 -1.75
N MET A 378 -1.05 3.73 -0.52
CA MET A 378 -1.22 4.55 0.68
C MET A 378 -0.13 5.61 0.88
N THR A 379 0.96 5.56 0.11
CA THR A 379 1.92 6.68 0.04
C THR A 379 1.40 7.84 -0.80
N VAL A 380 0.43 7.60 -1.70
CA VAL A 380 -0.22 8.66 -2.47
C VAL A 380 -0.97 9.56 -1.48
N ARG A 381 -0.36 10.66 -1.05
CA ARG A 381 -1.18 11.76 -0.52
C ARG A 381 -1.89 12.39 -1.72
N PRO A 382 -3.17 12.78 -1.61
CA PRO A 382 -3.76 13.62 -2.64
C PRO A 382 -2.86 14.85 -2.82
N VAL A 383 -2.39 15.08 -4.03
CA VAL A 383 -1.76 16.34 -4.42
C VAL A 383 -2.80 17.41 -4.10
N GLN A 384 -2.53 18.21 -3.06
CA GLN A 384 -3.45 19.11 -2.35
C GLN A 384 -4.27 18.47 -1.20
N ALA A 385 -3.61 18.30 -0.06
CA ALA A 385 -4.20 18.82 1.17
C ALA A 385 -3.20 19.85 1.71
N PRO A 386 -3.55 21.14 1.84
CA PRO A 386 -2.68 22.09 2.49
C PRO A 386 -2.36 21.53 3.88
N VAL A 387 -1.07 21.38 4.17
CA VAL A 387 -0.62 21.47 5.56
C VAL A 387 -1.23 22.78 6.06
N PRO A 388 -2.00 22.81 7.17
CA PRO A 388 -2.40 24.08 7.72
C PRO A 388 -1.10 24.78 8.10
N GLY A 389 -0.71 25.78 7.32
CA GLY A 389 -0.10 26.94 7.91
C GLY A 389 -1.14 27.45 8.89
N ILE A 390 -0.95 27.12 10.17
CA ILE A 390 -1.67 27.79 11.26
C ILE A 390 -1.28 29.25 11.12
N THR A 391 -2.12 30.01 10.42
CA THR A 391 -1.91 31.44 10.22
C THR A 391 -2.43 32.09 11.49
N ILE A 392 -1.51 32.34 12.40
CA ILE A 392 -1.75 33.17 13.58
C ILE A 392 -1.91 34.59 13.04
N ALA A 393 -3.16 35.03 12.85
CA ALA A 393 -3.44 36.44 12.60
C ALA A 393 -3.10 37.22 13.88
N LYS A 394 -2.34 38.31 13.70
CA LYS A 394 -1.87 39.20 14.77
C LYS A 394 -2.99 40.02 15.38
#